data_AF-A0A501X1C5-F1
#
_entry.id   AF-A0A501X1C5-F1
#
_cell.length_a   1.000
_cell.length_b   1.000
_cell.length_c   1.000
_cell.angle_alpha   90.00
_cell.angle_beta   90.00
_cell.angle_gamma   90.00
#
_symmetry.space_group_name_H-M   'P 1'
#
loop_
_entity.id
_entity.type
_entity.pdbx_description
1 polymer ?
#
loop_
_entity_poly.entity_id
_entity_poly.type
_entity_poly.pdbx_seq_one_letter_code
_entity_poly.pdbx_strand_id
1 'polypeptide(L)' 'MGPTDWETYLDAMTPAVGLTLDPASRAGVIRFLGLAAEMAARLEAVEFAPDALDLDATLALPEPRR' A
#
# COMPACT_ATOMS: atom_id res chain seq x y z
N MET A 1 -12.68 2.24 -7.44
CA MET A 1 -12.76 2.28 -5.96
C MET A 1 -13.98 3.10 -5.55
N GLY A 2 -14.85 2.61 -4.66
CA GLY A 2 -15.90 3.45 -4.04
C GLY A 2 -15.30 4.44 -3.04
N PRO A 3 -16.09 5.37 -2.47
CA PRO A 3 -15.61 6.22 -1.38
C PRO A 3 -15.15 5.32 -0.24
N THR A 4 -13.84 5.33 0.02
CA THR A 4 -13.24 4.50 1.07
C THR A 4 -13.29 5.28 2.36
N ASP A 5 -13.89 4.69 3.39
CA ASP A 5 -13.81 5.21 4.75
C ASP A 5 -12.41 4.96 5.31
N TRP A 6 -11.55 5.96 5.13
CA TRP A 6 -10.15 5.92 5.56
C TRP A 6 -10.01 5.88 7.08
N GLU A 7 -11.01 6.33 7.85
CA GLU A 7 -10.97 6.25 9.30
C GLU A 7 -11.11 4.81 9.76
N THR A 8 -12.15 4.13 9.28
CA THR A 8 -12.38 2.71 9.57
C THR A 8 -11.23 1.84 9.06
N TYR A 9 -10.71 2.14 7.87
CA TYR A 9 -9.54 1.43 7.33
C TYR A 9 -8.31 1.56 8.25
N LEU A 10 -8.04 2.78 8.72
CA LEU A 10 -6.89 3.06 9.58
C LEU A 10 -7.01 2.35 10.93
N ASP A 11 -8.21 2.34 11.52
CA ASP A 11 -8.47 1.66 12.79
C ASP A 11 -8.31 0.14 12.68
N ALA A 12 -8.66 -0.46 11.54
CA ALA A 12 -8.44 -1.88 11.28
C ALA A 12 -6.96 -2.22 11.01
N MET A 13 -6.27 -1.39 10.21
CA MET A 13 -4.93 -1.73 9.72
C MET A 13 -3.82 -1.42 10.70
N THR A 14 -3.89 -0.29 11.41
CA THR A 14 -2.85 0.14 12.35
C THR A 14 -2.45 -0.97 13.35
N PRO A 15 -3.39 -1.64 14.05
CA PRO A 15 -3.05 -2.77 14.91
C PRO A 15 -2.62 -4.03 14.13
N ALA A 16 -3.21 -4.29 12.96
CA ALA A 16 -2.89 -5.47 12.14
C ALA A 16 -1.44 -5.47 11.66
N VAL A 17 -0.84 -4.29 11.42
CA VAL A 17 0.57 -4.14 11.04
C VAL A 17 1.49 -3.78 12.20
N GLY A 18 0.99 -3.78 13.44
CA GLY A 18 1.79 -3.51 14.64
C GLY A 18 2.30 -2.07 14.74
N LEU A 19 1.59 -1.12 14.13
CA LEU A 19 1.95 0.30 14.19
C LEU A 19 1.14 1.01 15.29
N THR A 20 1.72 2.07 15.84
CA THR A 20 1.03 3.01 16.73
C THR A 20 0.96 4.36 16.04
N LEU A 21 -0.23 4.96 16.00
CA LEU A 21 -0.45 6.26 15.38
C LEU A 21 -0.59 7.34 16.45
N ASP A 22 0.22 8.39 16.36
CA ASP A 22 0.02 9.61 17.13
C ASP A 22 -1.34 10.25 16.74
N PRO A 23 -2.25 10.49 17.71
CA PRO A 23 -3.53 11.15 17.45
C PRO A 23 -3.40 12.47 16.68
N ALA A 24 -2.35 13.25 16.90
CA ALA A 24 -2.13 14.52 16.20
C ALA A 24 -1.83 14.32 14.70
N SER A 25 -1.26 13.18 14.32
CA SER A 25 -0.92 12.84 12.93
C SER A 25 -2.09 12.24 12.15
N ARG A 26 -3.17 11.82 12.83
CA ARG A 26 -4.28 11.05 12.23
C ARG A 26 -4.91 11.73 11.00
N ALA A 27 -5.24 13.02 11.11
CA ALA A 27 -5.82 13.77 10.00
C ALA A 27 -4.85 13.88 8.81
N GLY A 28 -3.54 13.93 9.06
CA GLY A 28 -2.52 13.93 8.01
C GLY A 28 -2.44 12.59 7.29
N VAL A 29 -2.47 11.48 8.03
CA VAL A 29 -2.43 10.12 7.48
C VAL A 29 -3.67 9.84 6.63
N ILE A 30 -4.87 10.24 7.07
CA ILE A 30 -6.09 10.09 6.28
C ILE A 30 -5.99 10.82 4.94
N ARG A 31 -5.50 12.07 4.94
CA ARG A 31 -5.28 12.82 3.69
C ARG A 31 -4.26 12.14 2.79
N PHE A 32 -3.17 11.64 3.38
CA PHE A 32 -2.14 10.92 2.65
C PHE A 32 -2.68 9.63 2.00
N LEU A 33 -3.48 8.85 2.72
CA LEU A 33 -4.11 7.64 2.19
C LEU A 33 -5.03 7.95 1.00
N GLY A 34 -5.80 9.03 1.08
CA GLY A 34 -6.60 9.50 -0.05
C GLY A 34 -5.76 9.80 -1.30
N LEU A 35 -4.65 10.53 -1.15
CA LEU A 35 -3.73 10.82 -2.25
C LEU A 35 -3.07 9.55 -2.81
N ALA A 36 -2.66 8.64 -1.93
CA ALA A 36 -2.07 7.37 -2.33
C ALA A 36 -3.08 6.52 -3.12
N ALA A 37 -4.36 6.53 -2.73
CA ALA A 37 -5.42 5.85 -3.47
C ALA A 37 -5.64 6.45 -4.87
N GLU A 38 -5.56 7.77 -5.02
CA GLU A 38 -5.59 8.41 -6.34
C GLU A 38 -4.38 8.05 -7.21
N MET A 39 -3.21 7.83 -6.62
CA MET A 39 -2.04 7.35 -7.34
C MET A 39 -2.21 5.88 -7.73
N ALA A 40 -2.68 5.03 -6.81
CA ALA A 40 -2.97 3.62 -7.08
C ALA A 40 -3.99 3.46 -8.20
N ALA A 41 -5.07 4.26 -8.21
CA ALA A 41 -6.06 4.24 -9.28
C ALA A 41 -5.47 4.60 -10.66
N ARG A 42 -4.45 5.47 -10.71
CA ARG A 42 -3.73 5.77 -11.96
C ARG A 42 -2.89 4.59 -12.44
N LEU A 43 -2.26 3.85 -11.52
CA LEU A 43 -1.49 2.65 -11.85
C LEU A 43 -2.40 1.49 -12.28
N GLU A 44 -3.53 1.29 -11.60
CA GLU A 44 -4.54 0.29 -11.97
C GLU A 44 -5.12 0.50 -13.37
N ALA A 45 -5.13 1.74 -13.86
CA ALA A 45 -5.59 2.08 -15.20
C ALA A 45 -4.56 1.80 -16.31
N VAL A 46 -3.33 1.41 -15.96
CA VAL A 46 -2.30 1.06 -16.94
C VAL A 46 -2.56 -0.36 -17.45
N GLU A 47 -2.76 -0.51 -18.74
CA GLU A 47 -2.90 -1.81 -19.39
C GLU A 47 -1.51 -2.46 -19.56
N PHE A 48 -1.35 -3.67 -19.01
CA PHE A 48 -0.16 -4.49 -19.20
C PHE A 48 -0.52 -5.77 -19.94
N ALA A 49 0.36 -6.22 -20.83
CA ALA A 49 0.28 -7.60 -21.32
C ALA A 49 0.65 -8.57 -20.18
N PRO A 50 0.09 -9.80 -20.15
CA PRO A 50 0.30 -10.75 -19.05
C PRO A 50 1.77 -11.02 -18.71
N ASP A 51 2.64 -10.94 -19.73
CA ASP A 51 4.08 -11.25 -19.63
C ASP A 51 4.96 -9.99 -19.67
N ALA A 52 4.37 -8.79 -19.61
CA ALA A 52 5.10 -7.52 -19.73
C ALA A 52 5.66 -6.99 -18.41
N LEU A 53 5.24 -7.58 -17.27
CA LEU A 53 5.67 -7.15 -15.95
C LEU A 53 6.86 -7.99 -15.48
N ASP A 54 8.07 -7.48 -15.69
CA ASP A 54 9.25 -7.95 -14.98
C ASP A 54 9.36 -7.18 -13.65
N LEU A 55 9.46 -7.91 -12.54
CA LEU A 55 9.66 -7.29 -11.23
C LEU A 55 11.14 -6.86 -11.14
N ASP A 56 11.40 -5.55 -11.10
CA ASP A 56 12.73 -4.93 -11.17
C ASP A 56 13.74 -5.33 -10.06
N ALA A 57 13.38 -6.27 -9.18
CA ALA A 57 14.31 -6.96 -8.31
C ALA A 57 13.73 -8.29 -7.82
N THR A 58 14.10 -9.40 -8.44
CA THR A 58 13.98 -10.71 -7.78
C THR A 58 15.11 -10.82 -6.75
N LEU A 59 14.83 -10.50 -5.49
CA LEU A 59 15.77 -10.77 -4.40
C LEU A 59 15.85 -12.29 -4.18
N ALA A 60 16.85 -12.93 -4.79
CA ALA A 60 17.15 -14.33 -4.51
C ALA A 60 17.72 -14.46 -3.09
N LEU A 61 17.09 -15.29 -2.26
CA LEU A 61 17.69 -15.68 -0.98
C LEU A 61 18.98 -16.47 -1.26
N PRO A 62 20.08 -16.22 -0.54
CA PRO A 62 21.31 -16.99 -0.70
C PRO A 62 21.05 -18.47 -0.42
N GLU A 63 21.59 -19.37 -1.25
CA GLU A 63 21.43 -20.81 -1.02
C GLU A 63 21.95 -21.21 0.37
N PRO A 64 21.25 -22.11 1.09
CA PRO A 64 21.72 -22.59 2.38
C PRO A 64 23.08 -23.29 2.20
N ARG A 65 24.05 -22.87 3.01
CA ARG A 65 25.38 -23.48 3.04
C ARG A 65 25.21 -24.96 3.44
N ARG A 66 25.58 -25.87 2.54
CA ARG A 66 25.65 -27.32 2.82
C ARG A 66 26.72 -27.65 3.86
#